data_AF-A0A672RJC9-F1
#
_entry.id   AF-A0A672RJC9-F1
#
_cell.length_a   1.000
_cell.length_b   1.000
_cell.length_c   1.000
_cell.angle_alpha   90.00
_cell.angle_beta   90.00
_cell.angle_gamma   90.00
#
_symmetry.space_group_name_H-M   'P 1'
#
loop_
_entity.id
_entity.type
_entity.pdbx_description
1 polymer ?
#
loop_
_entity_poly.entity_id
_entity_poly.type
_entity_poly.pdbx_seq_one_letter_code
_entity_poly.pdbx_strand_id
1 'polypeptide(L)'
;MLLFLQHSVLHYSCLKDDARRLRTEVQYMFLQYVLQVLEDDFHFKRRSQCLHHSVAKKMLSCGNETFGQVKDIIVWMMNAAKESVNHSKDVEYPKNEDNYLKIVLSLQRMLTLALEVDKNPNYSSDKLSEELFSCLNRMHSSRQLRLLLLRTLDSKLLRCKLLKLLLDETCSQKTCLPMSLNLLLHYIKSSTLASDPSDGAEKWRKWDELLQLLWMLILSYEEVVTGHLHFPITKRFDRRHAPIWTLDDQVKCSDVQEAVDTFLSRAANDIGHALSMEMQDLLSQLQEHITDMSSITTSH
;
A
#
# COMPACT_ATOMS: atom_id res chain seq x y z
N MET A 1 17.79 -5.94 19.44
CA MET A 1 16.89 -4.80 19.12
C MET A 1 15.53 -5.27 18.64
N LEU A 2 15.42 -6.03 17.54
CA LEU A 2 14.15 -6.62 17.10
C LEU A 2 13.58 -7.68 18.06
N LEU A 3 14.42 -8.51 18.68
CA LEU A 3 13.99 -9.40 19.78
C LEU A 3 13.41 -8.64 20.98
N PHE A 4 13.89 -7.42 21.23
CA PHE A 4 13.35 -6.55 22.27
C PHE A 4 12.00 -5.94 21.85
N LEU A 5 11.83 -5.57 20.57
CA LEU A 5 10.53 -5.20 20.00
C LEU A 5 9.55 -6.39 20.10
N GLN A 6 9.98 -7.60 19.75
CA GLN A 6 9.15 -8.81 19.83
C GLN A 6 8.64 -9.08 21.25
N HIS A 7 9.52 -8.98 22.26
CA HIS A 7 9.11 -9.11 23.66
C HIS A 7 8.24 -7.94 24.17
N SER A 8 8.42 -6.74 23.61
CA SER A 8 7.64 -5.56 24.01
C SER A 8 6.26 -5.50 23.36
N VAL A 9 6.11 -6.03 22.15
CA VAL A 9 4.90 -5.92 21.31
C VAL A 9 3.90 -7.05 21.57
N LEU A 10 4.32 -8.21 22.07
CA LEU A 10 3.49 -9.44 22.07
C LEU A 10 2.86 -9.89 23.41
N HIS A 11 2.81 -9.08 24.48
CA HIS A 11 2.28 -9.58 25.76
C HIS A 11 1.04 -8.84 26.34
N TYR A 12 -0.12 -9.48 26.10
CA TYR A 12 -1.35 -9.65 26.91
C TYR A 12 -2.40 -8.54 27.07
N SER A 13 -3.63 -9.02 26.84
CA SER A 13 -4.95 -8.55 27.27
C SER A 13 -5.13 -8.67 28.79
N CYS A 14 -5.91 -7.76 29.39
CA CYS A 14 -6.15 -7.55 30.82
C CYS A 14 -5.16 -6.60 31.54
N LEU A 15 -5.11 -5.34 31.10
CA LEU A 15 -4.51 -4.23 31.86
C LEU A 15 -5.50 -3.07 31.91
N LYS A 16 -5.47 -2.29 33.01
CA LYS A 16 -6.22 -1.04 33.12
C LYS A 16 -5.84 -0.07 32.00
N ASP A 17 -6.78 0.73 31.50
CA ASP A 17 -6.59 1.59 30.31
C ASP A 17 -5.40 2.55 30.43
N ASP A 18 -5.14 3.12 31.60
CA ASP A 18 -3.98 3.99 31.83
C ASP A 18 -2.64 3.25 31.67
N ALA A 19 -2.57 1.99 32.12
CA ALA A 19 -1.38 1.16 31.97
C ALA A 19 -1.18 0.72 30.51
N ARG A 20 -2.28 0.52 29.77
CA ARG A 20 -2.24 0.23 28.33
C ARG A 20 -1.73 1.44 27.54
N ARG A 21 -2.22 2.64 27.83
CA ARG A 21 -1.79 3.89 27.19
C ARG A 21 -0.30 4.17 27.39
N LEU A 22 0.16 4.13 28.65
CA LEU A 22 1.57 4.36 28.98
C LEU A 22 2.48 3.34 28.28
N ARG A 23 2.05 2.08 28.20
CA ARG A 23 2.80 1.04 27.49
C ARG A 23 2.91 1.33 26.00
N THR A 24 1.81 1.67 25.33
CA THR A 24 1.82 1.98 23.90
C THR A 24 2.70 3.20 23.61
N GLU A 25 2.71 4.19 24.50
CA GLU A 25 3.59 5.36 24.41
C GLU A 25 5.08 4.97 24.51
N VAL A 26 5.45 4.13 25.49
CA VAL A 26 6.82 3.61 25.62
C VAL A 26 7.23 2.78 24.39
N GLN A 27 6.33 1.92 23.88
CA GLN A 27 6.56 1.15 22.66
C GLN A 27 6.82 2.07 21.47
N TYR A 28 6.00 3.11 21.30
CA TYR A 28 6.15 4.11 20.26
C TYR A 28 7.49 4.85 20.38
N MET A 29 7.84 5.36 21.57
CA MET A 29 9.11 6.07 21.79
C MET A 29 10.32 5.17 21.47
N PHE A 30 10.29 3.91 21.91
CA PHE A 30 11.35 2.96 21.60
C PHE A 30 11.44 2.66 20.10
N LEU A 31 10.30 2.45 19.44
CA LEU A 31 10.24 2.23 18.00
C LEU A 31 10.76 3.43 17.22
N GLN A 32 10.45 4.66 17.65
CA GLN A 32 10.98 5.88 17.05
C GLN A 32 12.50 5.96 17.20
N TYR A 33 13.05 5.66 18.38
CA TYR A 33 14.49 5.59 18.58
C TYR A 33 15.15 4.58 17.62
N VAL A 34 14.58 3.38 17.53
CA VAL A 34 15.06 2.33 16.62
C VAL A 34 15.01 2.79 15.17
N LEU A 35 13.87 3.34 14.74
CA LEU A 35 13.69 3.82 13.37
C LEU A 35 14.68 4.92 13.04
N GLN A 36 14.87 5.90 13.93
CA GLN A 36 15.81 7.00 13.74
C GLN A 36 17.24 6.48 13.55
N VAL A 37 17.68 5.54 14.40
CA VAL A 37 19.02 4.91 14.25
C VAL A 37 19.18 4.22 12.89
N LEU A 38 18.14 3.53 12.42
CA LEU A 38 18.17 2.85 11.12
C LEU A 38 18.19 3.84 9.96
N GLU A 39 17.42 4.91 10.02
CA GLU A 39 17.38 5.96 9.00
C GLU A 39 18.70 6.74 8.93
N ASP A 40 19.26 7.10 10.08
CA ASP A 40 20.54 7.81 10.16
C ASP A 40 21.67 6.95 9.57
N ASP A 41 21.76 5.67 9.95
CA ASP A 41 22.72 4.74 9.38
C ASP A 41 22.48 4.52 7.87
N PHE A 42 21.22 4.36 7.45
CA PHE A 42 20.86 4.22 6.04
C PHE A 42 21.32 5.44 5.22
N HIS A 43 20.99 6.65 5.66
CA HIS A 43 21.36 7.88 4.95
C HIS A 43 22.87 8.08 4.91
N PHE A 44 23.56 7.82 6.03
CA PHE A 44 25.02 7.89 6.09
C PHE A 44 25.67 6.90 5.12
N LYS A 45 25.27 5.62 5.15
CA LYS A 45 25.82 4.57 4.30
C LYS A 45 25.45 4.73 2.83
N ARG A 46 24.28 5.31 2.53
CA ARG A 46 23.85 5.65 1.17
C ARG A 46 24.78 6.69 0.54
N ARG A 47 25.08 7.77 1.26
CA ARG A 47 26.00 8.82 0.79
C ARG A 47 27.40 8.27 0.49
N SER A 48 27.87 7.33 1.31
CA SER A 48 29.17 6.67 1.13
C SER A 48 29.13 5.46 0.19
N GLN A 49 28.02 5.20 -0.51
CA GLN A 49 27.81 4.04 -1.41
C GLN A 49 28.06 2.67 -0.76
N CYS A 50 27.94 2.59 0.56
CA CYS A 50 28.25 1.42 1.39
C CYS A 50 27.00 0.83 2.06
N LEU A 51 25.82 0.93 1.42
CA LEU A 51 24.55 0.38 1.95
C LEU A 51 24.63 -1.10 2.33
N HIS A 52 25.48 -1.88 1.66
CA HIS A 52 25.69 -3.29 1.96
C HIS A 52 26.28 -3.55 3.37
N HIS A 53 26.90 -2.53 3.98
CA HIS A 53 27.44 -2.57 5.34
C HIS A 53 26.54 -1.87 6.36
N SER A 54 25.37 -1.38 5.96
CA SER A 54 24.43 -0.71 6.87
C SER A 54 23.83 -1.70 7.88
N VAL A 55 23.60 -1.22 9.08
CA VAL A 55 22.76 -1.88 10.10
C VAL A 55 21.35 -2.05 9.55
N ALA A 56 20.83 -1.04 8.84
CA ALA A 56 19.53 -1.10 8.17
C ALA A 56 19.44 -2.33 7.25
N LYS A 57 20.44 -2.60 6.42
CA LYS A 57 20.45 -3.79 5.57
C LYS A 57 20.50 -5.09 6.38
N LYS A 58 21.37 -5.17 7.39
CA LYS A 58 21.49 -6.38 8.21
C LYS A 58 20.18 -6.75 8.92
N MET A 59 19.36 -5.75 9.26
CA MET A 59 18.10 -5.95 9.97
C MET A 59 16.88 -6.05 9.05
N LEU A 60 16.89 -5.37 7.90
CA LEU A 60 15.70 -5.18 7.06
C LEU A 60 15.82 -5.75 5.65
N SER A 61 16.92 -6.43 5.31
CA SER A 61 17.04 -7.05 3.99
C SER A 61 15.96 -8.10 3.75
N CYS A 62 15.45 -8.13 2.53
CA CYS A 62 14.49 -9.13 2.07
C CYS A 62 15.15 -10.46 1.63
N GLY A 63 16.46 -10.63 1.87
CA GLY A 63 17.18 -11.88 1.66
C GLY A 63 16.61 -13.05 2.48
N ASN A 64 16.88 -14.28 2.07
CA ASN A 64 16.27 -15.48 2.67
C ASN A 64 16.55 -15.62 4.17
N GLU A 65 17.73 -15.23 4.63
CA GLU A 65 18.14 -15.36 6.03
C GLU A 65 17.52 -14.30 6.95
N THR A 66 17.26 -13.11 6.43
CA THR A 66 16.78 -11.95 7.22
C THR A 66 15.29 -11.69 7.07
N PHE A 67 14.64 -12.28 6.06
CA PHE A 67 13.24 -11.97 5.76
C PHE A 67 12.28 -12.26 6.92
N GLY A 68 12.59 -13.23 7.80
CA GLY A 68 11.80 -13.48 9.01
C GLY A 68 11.58 -12.23 9.87
N GLN A 69 12.62 -11.39 10.02
CA GLN A 69 12.55 -10.13 10.76
C GLN A 69 11.58 -9.13 10.10
N VAL A 70 11.55 -9.11 8.77
CA VAL A 70 10.66 -8.22 8.02
C VAL A 70 9.21 -8.72 8.07
N LYS A 71 9.00 -10.05 8.11
CA LYS A 71 7.67 -10.62 8.38
C LYS A 71 7.15 -10.19 9.75
N ASP A 72 8.00 -10.19 10.78
CA ASP A 72 7.60 -9.74 12.12
C ASP A 72 7.17 -8.27 12.10
N ILE A 73 7.90 -7.40 11.39
CA ILE A 73 7.52 -5.98 11.20
C ILE A 73 6.14 -5.87 10.53
N ILE A 74 5.89 -6.66 9.48
CA ILE A 74 4.57 -6.69 8.82
C ILE A 74 3.49 -7.11 9.81
N VAL A 75 3.70 -8.19 10.56
CA VAL A 75 2.72 -8.68 11.55
C VAL A 75 2.44 -7.63 12.63
N TRP A 76 3.48 -6.97 13.16
CA TRP A 76 3.32 -5.90 14.16
C TRP A 76 2.55 -4.72 13.60
N MET A 77 2.81 -4.33 12.34
CA MET A 77 2.12 -3.23 11.67
C MET A 77 0.63 -3.55 11.52
N MET A 78 0.31 -4.77 11.10
CA MET A 78 -1.06 -5.21 10.89
C MET A 78 -1.85 -5.26 12.21
N ASN A 79 -1.23 -5.73 13.29
CA ASN A 79 -1.82 -5.71 14.62
C ASN A 79 -2.04 -4.28 15.13
N ALA A 80 -1.06 -3.39 14.98
CA ALA A 80 -1.21 -1.99 15.37
C ALA A 80 -2.32 -1.29 14.56
N ALA A 81 -2.41 -1.55 13.26
CA ALA A 81 -3.46 -0.99 12.42
C ALA A 81 -4.85 -1.49 12.82
N LYS A 82 -4.98 -2.78 13.19
CA LYS A 82 -6.22 -3.33 13.73
C LYS A 82 -6.64 -2.63 15.03
N GLU A 83 -5.70 -2.42 15.97
CA GLU A 83 -6.00 -1.71 17.21
C GLU A 83 -6.38 -0.24 16.96
N SER A 84 -5.69 0.47 16.05
CA SER A 84 -6.04 1.84 15.64
C SER A 84 -7.48 1.93 15.11
N VAL A 85 -7.88 1.01 14.22
CA VAL A 85 -9.26 0.96 13.70
C VAL A 85 -10.27 0.67 14.82
N ASN A 86 -9.95 -0.22 15.75
CA ASN A 86 -10.83 -0.51 16.89
C ASN A 86 -11.00 0.71 17.81
N HIS A 87 -9.91 1.39 18.15
CA HIS A 87 -9.93 2.60 18.99
C HIS A 87 -10.73 3.74 18.36
N SER A 88 -10.75 3.86 17.02
CA SER A 88 -11.55 4.88 16.34
C SER A 88 -13.07 4.71 16.50
N LYS A 89 -13.54 3.53 16.92
CA LYS A 89 -14.96 3.21 17.12
C LYS A 89 -15.45 3.51 18.54
N ASP A 90 -14.54 3.64 19.50
CA ASP A 90 -14.87 3.96 20.90
C ASP A 90 -15.00 5.49 21.05
N VAL A 91 -16.24 5.97 20.98
CA VAL A 91 -16.62 7.41 20.89
C VAL A 91 -16.34 8.20 22.19
N GLU A 92 -15.90 7.54 23.27
CA GLU A 92 -16.03 8.09 24.63
C GLU A 92 -14.87 8.94 25.17
N TYR A 93 -13.77 9.10 24.42
CA TYR A 93 -12.62 9.90 24.90
C TYR A 93 -12.11 10.90 23.86
N PRO A 94 -11.64 12.10 24.30
CA PRO A 94 -11.13 13.10 23.39
C PRO A 94 -9.99 12.51 22.56
N LYS A 95 -9.90 12.93 21.29
CA LYS A 95 -8.84 12.65 20.30
C LYS A 95 -7.44 12.91 20.87
N ASN A 96 -6.99 12.08 21.79
CA ASN A 96 -5.59 11.94 22.13
C ASN A 96 -4.92 11.26 20.95
N GLU A 97 -3.67 11.63 20.72
CA GLU A 97 -2.83 11.10 19.65
C GLU A 97 -2.95 9.58 19.56
N ASP A 98 -3.39 9.07 18.40
CA ASP A 98 -3.49 7.63 18.17
C ASP A 98 -2.07 7.04 18.07
N ASN A 99 -1.56 6.59 19.22
CA ASN A 99 -0.24 5.98 19.31
C ASN A 99 -0.14 4.70 18.46
N TYR A 100 -1.24 3.99 18.22
CA TYR A 100 -1.23 2.84 17.32
C TYR A 100 -1.05 3.28 15.86
N LEU A 101 -1.74 4.34 15.43
CA LEU A 101 -1.49 4.92 14.11
C LEU A 101 -0.04 5.40 13.96
N LYS A 102 0.51 6.04 15.00
CA LYS A 102 1.93 6.44 15.00
C LYS A 102 2.87 5.23 14.87
N ILE A 103 2.57 4.11 15.53
CA ILE A 103 3.30 2.86 15.39
C ILE A 103 3.18 2.32 13.95
N VAL A 104 1.99 2.32 13.35
CA VAL A 104 1.77 1.91 11.94
C VAL A 104 2.67 2.71 11.01
N LEU A 105 2.65 4.04 11.11
CA LEU A 105 3.46 4.94 10.28
C LEU A 105 4.97 4.68 10.46
N SER A 106 5.40 4.38 11.69
CA SER A 106 6.80 4.05 12.00
C SER A 106 7.23 2.75 11.32
N LEU A 107 6.39 1.70 11.40
CA LEU A 107 6.69 0.41 10.80
C LEU A 107 6.65 0.47 9.27
N GLN A 108 5.80 1.31 8.68
CA GLN A 108 5.80 1.55 7.23
C GLN A 108 7.07 2.24 6.74
N ARG A 109 7.64 3.16 7.52
CA ARG A 109 8.96 3.72 7.23
C ARG A 109 10.04 2.64 7.29
N MET A 110 9.97 1.70 8.25
CA MET A 110 10.88 0.55 8.26
C MET A 110 10.71 -0.35 7.03
N LEU A 111 9.48 -0.61 6.56
CA LEU A 111 9.24 -1.35 5.32
C LEU A 111 9.77 -0.61 4.09
N THR A 112 9.69 0.72 4.08
CA THR A 112 10.29 1.56 3.04
C THR A 112 11.81 1.41 3.05
N LEU A 113 12.46 1.45 4.22
CA LEU A 113 13.89 1.13 4.33
C LEU A 113 14.21 -0.29 3.83
N ALA A 114 13.39 -1.28 4.16
CA ALA A 114 13.57 -2.67 3.72
C ALA A 114 13.63 -2.83 2.19
N LEU A 115 12.84 -2.02 1.46
CA LEU A 115 12.90 -1.96 -0.01
C LEU A 115 14.20 -1.34 -0.52
N GLU A 116 14.70 -0.30 0.15
CA GLU A 116 15.80 0.53 -0.35
C GLU A 116 17.19 0.03 0.05
N VAL A 117 17.30 -0.81 1.07
CA VAL A 117 18.58 -1.41 1.51
C VAL A 117 19.07 -2.53 0.58
N ASP A 118 18.19 -3.05 -0.27
CA ASP A 118 18.49 -4.09 -1.23
C ASP A 118 18.81 -3.55 -2.63
N LYS A 119 19.61 -4.30 -3.38
CA LYS A 119 20.05 -3.91 -4.74
C LYS A 119 19.02 -4.25 -5.83
N ASN A 120 17.93 -4.92 -5.47
CA ASN A 120 16.87 -5.30 -6.41
C ASN A 120 15.51 -4.94 -5.80
N PRO A 121 15.04 -3.70 -6.03
CA PRO A 121 13.76 -3.23 -5.50
C PRO A 121 12.58 -4.09 -5.97
N ASN A 122 12.62 -4.63 -7.19
CA ASN A 122 11.56 -5.49 -7.70
C ASN A 122 11.42 -6.76 -6.85
N TYR A 123 12.53 -7.49 -6.64
CA TYR A 123 12.54 -8.67 -5.79
C TYR A 123 12.03 -8.38 -4.38
N SER A 124 12.54 -7.32 -3.74
CA SER A 124 12.12 -6.95 -2.38
C SER A 124 10.64 -6.53 -2.36
N SER A 125 10.17 -5.77 -3.34
CA SER A 125 8.78 -5.33 -3.44
C SER A 125 7.80 -6.49 -3.67
N ASP A 126 8.17 -7.46 -4.50
CA ASP A 126 7.35 -8.66 -4.75
C ASP A 126 7.19 -9.44 -3.45
N LYS A 127 8.31 -9.78 -2.79
CA LYS A 127 8.32 -10.54 -1.54
C LYS A 127 7.55 -9.86 -0.40
N LEU A 128 7.69 -8.54 -0.27
CA LEU A 128 6.97 -7.77 0.75
C LEU A 128 5.48 -7.68 0.43
N SER A 129 5.11 -7.46 -0.84
CA SER A 129 3.71 -7.39 -1.24
C SER A 129 2.99 -8.73 -1.03
N GLU A 130 3.64 -9.85 -1.32
CA GLU A 130 3.11 -11.20 -1.08
C GLU A 130 2.87 -11.46 0.41
N GLU A 131 3.81 -11.09 1.29
CA GLU A 131 3.62 -11.27 2.73
C GLU A 131 2.56 -10.32 3.30
N LEU A 132 2.51 -9.05 2.84
CA LEU A 132 1.46 -8.11 3.21
C LEU A 132 0.07 -8.63 2.81
N PHE A 133 -0.05 -9.09 1.57
CA PHE A 133 -1.28 -9.69 1.04
C PHE A 133 -1.67 -10.93 1.84
N SER A 134 -0.73 -11.85 2.10
CA SER A 134 -0.97 -13.03 2.94
C SER A 134 -1.46 -12.63 4.33
N CYS A 135 -0.87 -11.60 4.94
CA CYS A 135 -1.28 -11.13 6.26
C CYS A 135 -2.67 -10.46 6.25
N LEU A 136 -3.01 -9.69 5.22
CA LEU A 136 -4.37 -9.14 5.04
C LEU A 136 -5.42 -10.25 5.00
N ASN A 137 -5.14 -11.30 4.22
CA ASN A 137 -6.05 -12.44 4.06
C ASN A 137 -6.18 -13.25 5.35
N ARG A 138 -5.07 -13.51 6.06
CA ARG A 138 -5.09 -14.23 7.35
C ARG A 138 -5.88 -13.48 8.43
N MET A 139 -5.89 -12.15 8.39
CA MET A 139 -6.54 -11.33 9.42
C MET A 139 -8.01 -11.05 9.16
N HIS A 140 -8.58 -11.56 8.06
CA HIS A 140 -9.95 -11.25 7.61
C HIS A 140 -10.22 -9.74 7.69
N SER A 141 -9.32 -8.96 7.10
CA SER A 141 -9.27 -7.51 7.27
C SER A 141 -10.54 -6.81 6.77
N SER A 142 -11.14 -5.97 7.62
CA SER A 142 -12.22 -5.09 7.20
C SER A 142 -11.74 -4.05 6.18
N ARG A 143 -12.68 -3.49 5.42
CA ARG A 143 -12.49 -2.37 4.50
C ARG A 143 -11.72 -1.22 5.14
N GLN A 144 -12.08 -0.85 6.37
CA GLN A 144 -11.39 0.21 7.11
C GLN A 144 -9.91 -0.10 7.33
N LEU A 145 -9.57 -1.33 7.71
CA LEU A 145 -8.19 -1.77 7.92
C LEU A 145 -7.42 -1.80 6.59
N ARG A 146 -8.02 -2.35 5.53
CA ARG A 146 -7.41 -2.40 4.18
C ARG A 146 -7.08 -0.99 3.67
N LEU A 147 -8.05 -0.08 3.73
CA LEU A 147 -7.87 1.31 3.29
C LEU A 147 -6.89 2.08 4.18
N LEU A 148 -6.90 1.89 5.51
CA LEU A 148 -5.94 2.52 6.40
C LEU A 148 -4.51 2.14 6.01
N LEU A 149 -4.25 0.85 5.83
CA LEU A 149 -2.93 0.35 5.46
C LEU A 149 -2.48 0.87 4.10
N LEU A 150 -3.35 0.83 3.09
CA LEU A 150 -3.01 1.29 1.74
C LEU A 150 -2.74 2.80 1.69
N ARG A 151 -3.54 3.61 2.40
CA ARG A 151 -3.38 5.06 2.43
C ARG A 151 -2.09 5.49 3.13
N THR A 152 -1.70 4.75 4.17
CA THR A 152 -0.52 5.08 4.98
C THR A 152 0.79 4.53 4.37
N LEU A 153 0.73 3.51 3.51
CA LEU A 153 1.90 2.85 2.92
C LEU A 153 2.72 3.78 2.02
N ASP A 154 3.82 4.34 2.53
CA ASP A 154 4.59 5.40 1.87
C ASP A 154 5.20 4.99 0.51
N SER A 155 5.74 3.77 0.42
CA SER A 155 6.34 3.27 -0.82
C SER A 155 5.28 2.98 -1.90
N LYS A 156 5.30 3.78 -2.96
CA LYS A 156 4.43 3.64 -4.14
C LYS A 156 4.67 2.37 -4.91
N LEU A 157 5.92 1.93 -5.03
CA LEU A 157 6.25 0.64 -5.65
C LEU A 157 5.59 -0.50 -4.89
N LEU A 158 5.73 -0.52 -3.56
CA LEU A 158 5.11 -1.55 -2.73
C LEU A 158 3.58 -1.45 -2.77
N ARG A 159 3.04 -0.23 -2.78
CA ARG A 159 1.60 0.01 -2.91
C ARG A 159 1.06 -0.51 -4.24
N CYS A 160 1.72 -0.25 -5.37
CA CYS A 160 1.38 -0.81 -6.67
C CYS A 160 1.36 -2.34 -6.63
N LYS A 161 2.41 -2.97 -6.09
CA LYS A 161 2.51 -4.44 -6.03
C LYS A 161 1.41 -5.05 -5.17
N LEU A 162 1.12 -4.46 -4.02
CA LEU A 162 0.06 -4.92 -3.14
C LEU A 162 -1.34 -4.72 -3.76
N LEU A 163 -1.59 -3.55 -4.36
CA LEU A 163 -2.84 -3.27 -5.08
C LEU A 163 -3.06 -4.21 -6.25
N LYS A 164 -1.99 -4.60 -6.96
CA LYS A 164 -2.05 -5.63 -8.00
C LYS A 164 -2.62 -6.94 -7.46
N LEU A 165 -2.03 -7.44 -6.38
CA LEU A 165 -2.44 -8.71 -5.77
C LEU A 165 -3.91 -8.66 -5.30
N LEU A 166 -4.30 -7.56 -4.65
CA LEU A 166 -5.68 -7.34 -4.21
C LEU A 166 -6.65 -7.32 -5.39
N LEU A 167 -6.34 -6.56 -6.45
CA LEU A 167 -7.22 -6.44 -7.62
C LEU A 167 -7.26 -7.74 -8.44
N ASP A 168 -6.14 -8.44 -8.57
CA ASP A 168 -6.06 -9.75 -9.21
C ASP A 168 -6.96 -10.78 -8.53
N GLU A 169 -7.04 -10.79 -7.19
CA GLU A 169 -7.94 -11.68 -6.44
C GLU A 169 -9.41 -11.38 -6.73
N THR A 170 -9.76 -10.10 -6.91
CA THR A 170 -11.14 -9.64 -7.17
C THR A 170 -11.56 -9.75 -8.64
N CYS A 171 -10.63 -10.09 -9.52
CA CYS A 171 -10.86 -10.12 -10.95
C CYS A 171 -11.41 -11.48 -11.40
N SER A 172 -12.54 -11.44 -12.09
CA SER A 172 -13.17 -12.64 -12.68
C SER A 172 -12.36 -13.24 -13.83
N GLN A 173 -11.67 -12.40 -14.60
CA GLN A 173 -10.87 -12.79 -15.76
C GLN A 173 -9.39 -12.61 -15.45
N LYS A 174 -8.66 -13.70 -15.28
CA LYS A 174 -7.21 -13.63 -15.03
C LYS A 174 -6.49 -13.10 -16.26
N THR A 175 -5.50 -12.26 -16.04
CA THR A 175 -4.69 -11.64 -17.08
C THR A 175 -3.21 -11.83 -16.79
N CYS A 176 -2.39 -11.89 -17.84
CA CYS A 176 -0.94 -11.92 -17.76
C CYS A 176 -0.31 -10.55 -18.01
N LEU A 177 -1.13 -9.49 -18.08
CA LEU A 177 -0.64 -8.14 -18.37
C LEU A 177 0.37 -7.66 -17.31
N PRO A 178 1.45 -6.97 -17.73
CA PRO A 178 2.36 -6.30 -16.82
C PRO A 178 1.66 -5.10 -16.16
N MET A 179 2.28 -4.53 -15.12
CA MET A 179 1.77 -3.30 -14.50
C MET A 179 1.81 -2.16 -15.52
N SER A 180 0.64 -1.70 -15.96
CA SER A 180 0.44 -0.80 -17.11
C SER A 180 -0.96 -0.16 -17.10
N LEU A 181 -1.20 0.83 -17.98
CA LEU A 181 -2.54 1.40 -18.17
C LEU A 181 -3.53 0.37 -18.73
N ASN A 182 -3.14 -0.53 -19.63
CA ASN A 182 -4.00 -1.62 -20.10
C ASN A 182 -4.46 -2.53 -18.94
N LEU A 183 -3.56 -2.82 -17.99
CA LEU A 183 -3.93 -3.59 -16.80
C LEU A 183 -4.93 -2.82 -15.91
N LEU A 184 -4.75 -1.51 -15.77
CA LEU A 184 -5.72 -0.66 -15.07
C LEU A 184 -7.11 -0.71 -15.72
N LEU A 185 -7.18 -0.55 -17.05
CA LEU A 185 -8.44 -0.65 -17.79
C LEU A 185 -9.09 -2.03 -17.65
N HIS A 186 -8.27 -3.09 -17.65
CA HIS A 186 -8.75 -4.44 -17.35
C HIS A 186 -9.44 -4.50 -15.98
N TYR A 187 -8.79 -4.03 -14.92
CA TYR A 187 -9.40 -4.02 -13.58
C TYR A 187 -10.69 -3.18 -13.51
N ILE A 188 -10.74 -2.02 -14.17
CA ILE A 188 -11.97 -1.21 -14.27
C ILE A 188 -13.11 -2.00 -14.91
N LYS A 189 -12.82 -2.86 -15.90
CA LYS A 189 -13.81 -3.68 -16.62
C LYS A 189 -14.22 -4.95 -15.90
N SER A 190 -13.31 -5.61 -15.17
CA SER A 190 -13.52 -7.01 -14.75
C SER A 190 -13.42 -7.29 -13.26
N SER A 191 -12.94 -6.34 -12.44
CA SER A 191 -12.85 -6.51 -10.99
C SER A 191 -14.18 -6.20 -10.30
N THR A 192 -14.51 -6.99 -9.28
CA THR A 192 -15.67 -6.78 -8.39
C THR A 192 -15.29 -7.24 -6.98
N LEU A 193 -15.30 -6.33 -6.01
CA LEU A 193 -15.01 -6.65 -4.61
C LEU A 193 -16.17 -7.46 -3.96
N ALA A 194 -15.81 -8.37 -3.06
CA ALA A 194 -16.79 -9.00 -2.18
C ALA A 194 -17.35 -7.98 -1.17
N SER A 195 -18.61 -8.15 -0.77
CA SER A 195 -19.20 -7.30 0.26
C SER A 195 -18.53 -7.54 1.61
N ASP A 196 -18.13 -6.47 2.28
CA ASP A 196 -17.60 -6.54 3.64
C ASP A 196 -18.75 -6.74 4.65
N PRO A 197 -18.67 -7.69 5.60
CA PRO A 197 -19.69 -7.86 6.63
C PRO A 197 -19.93 -6.60 7.46
N SER A 198 -18.94 -5.71 7.58
CA SER A 198 -19.04 -4.44 8.31
C SER A 198 -19.74 -3.33 7.54
N ASP A 199 -20.01 -3.52 6.24
CA ASP A 199 -20.66 -2.54 5.37
C ASP A 199 -22.21 -2.62 5.38
N GLY A 200 -22.78 -3.57 6.10
CA GLY A 200 -24.22 -3.73 6.22
C GLY A 200 -24.90 -4.01 4.87
N ALA A 201 -26.07 -3.41 4.63
CA ALA A 201 -26.83 -3.59 3.39
C ALA A 201 -26.37 -2.68 2.23
N GLU A 202 -25.37 -1.82 2.47
CA GLU A 202 -24.95 -0.77 1.53
C GLU A 202 -24.03 -1.31 0.43
N LYS A 203 -24.63 -1.94 -0.59
CA LYS A 203 -23.91 -2.54 -1.74
C LYS A 203 -22.99 -1.56 -2.48
N TRP A 204 -23.23 -0.25 -2.41
CA TRP A 204 -22.39 0.75 -3.09
C TRP A 204 -20.97 0.85 -2.49
N ARG A 205 -20.77 0.46 -1.22
CA ARG A 205 -19.47 0.61 -0.54
C ARG A 205 -18.34 -0.21 -1.14
N LYS A 206 -18.63 -1.40 -1.67
CA LYS A 206 -17.64 -2.20 -2.40
C LYS A 206 -17.23 -1.56 -3.73
N TRP A 207 -18.12 -0.80 -4.37
CA TRP A 207 -17.79 -0.05 -5.58
C TRP A 207 -16.98 1.19 -5.27
N ASP A 208 -17.29 1.88 -4.17
CA ASP A 208 -16.50 3.00 -3.66
C ASP A 208 -15.09 2.55 -3.27
N GLU A 209 -14.98 1.43 -2.55
CA GLU A 209 -13.68 0.85 -2.27
C GLU A 209 -12.92 0.49 -3.55
N LEU A 210 -13.55 -0.18 -4.52
CA LEU A 210 -12.89 -0.55 -5.77
C LEU A 210 -12.37 0.68 -6.50
N LEU A 211 -13.17 1.75 -6.58
CA LEU A 211 -12.76 3.02 -7.19
C LEU A 211 -11.56 3.63 -6.46
N GLN A 212 -11.53 3.59 -5.13
CA GLN A 212 -10.39 4.05 -4.35
C GLN A 212 -9.12 3.20 -4.58
N LEU A 213 -9.25 1.87 -4.72
CA LEU A 213 -8.12 1.00 -5.04
C LEU A 213 -7.55 1.32 -6.42
N LEU A 214 -8.42 1.51 -7.42
CA LEU A 214 -8.03 1.89 -8.79
C LEU A 214 -7.34 3.25 -8.81
N TRP A 215 -7.89 4.23 -8.09
CA TRP A 215 -7.30 5.56 -7.96
C TRP A 215 -5.90 5.52 -7.31
N MET A 216 -5.76 4.78 -6.20
CA MET A 216 -4.46 4.61 -5.56
C MET A 216 -3.47 3.89 -6.48
N LEU A 217 -3.94 2.94 -7.31
CA LEU A 217 -3.08 2.18 -8.21
C LEU A 217 -2.52 3.09 -9.30
N ILE A 218 -3.35 3.91 -9.95
CA ILE A 218 -2.88 4.80 -11.02
C ILE A 218 -1.89 5.84 -10.52
N LEU A 219 -2.18 6.49 -9.39
CA LEU A 219 -1.27 7.49 -8.81
C LEU A 219 0.06 6.85 -8.40
N SER A 220 0.00 5.65 -7.82
CA SER A 220 1.22 4.94 -7.44
C SER A 220 2.01 4.51 -8.67
N TYR A 221 1.33 4.10 -9.74
CA TYR A 221 1.97 3.65 -10.97
C TYR A 221 2.71 4.80 -11.67
N GLU A 222 2.06 5.96 -11.78
CA GLU A 222 2.69 7.18 -12.29
C GLU A 222 3.95 7.53 -11.52
N GLU A 223 3.90 7.55 -10.18
CA GLU A 223 5.07 7.83 -9.33
C GLU A 223 6.18 6.77 -9.50
N VAL A 224 5.81 5.50 -9.73
CA VAL A 224 6.77 4.43 -9.98
C VAL A 224 7.53 4.63 -11.29
N VAL A 225 6.81 4.98 -12.36
CA VAL A 225 7.37 5.17 -13.71
C VAL A 225 8.21 6.45 -13.76
N THR A 226 7.66 7.57 -13.27
CA THR A 226 8.32 8.88 -13.28
C THR A 226 9.47 8.98 -12.29
N GLY A 227 9.36 8.32 -11.13
CA GLY A 227 10.38 8.30 -10.08
C GLY A 227 11.42 7.18 -10.20
N HIS A 228 11.36 6.37 -11.27
CA HIS A 228 12.29 5.26 -11.53
C HIS A 228 12.36 4.25 -10.37
N LEU A 229 11.24 3.99 -9.68
CA LEU A 229 11.25 3.27 -8.41
C LEU A 229 11.69 1.80 -8.53
N HIS A 230 11.62 1.23 -9.74
CA HIS A 230 12.17 -0.09 -10.07
C HIS A 230 13.69 -0.19 -9.94
N PHE A 231 14.40 0.94 -10.02
CA PHE A 231 15.85 0.98 -9.87
C PHE A 231 16.23 1.20 -8.40
N PRO A 232 17.39 0.68 -7.95
CA PRO A 232 17.88 0.95 -6.60
C PRO A 232 18.02 2.44 -6.35
N ILE A 233 17.77 2.89 -5.12
CA ILE A 233 17.85 4.33 -4.75
C ILE A 233 19.15 5.02 -5.15
N THR A 234 20.26 4.28 -5.24
CA THR A 234 21.57 4.80 -5.64
C THR A 234 21.69 5.06 -7.14
N LYS A 235 20.77 4.53 -7.96
CA LYS A 235 20.74 4.65 -9.42
C LYS A 235 19.59 5.50 -9.95
N ARG A 236 18.53 5.73 -9.16
CA ARG A 236 17.32 6.47 -9.59
C ARG A 236 17.60 7.89 -10.11
N PHE A 237 18.61 8.55 -9.56
CA PHE A 237 18.95 9.94 -9.92
C PHE A 237 19.95 10.05 -11.07
N ASP A 238 20.29 8.95 -11.75
CA ASP A 238 21.09 9.02 -12.96
C ASP A 238 20.24 9.63 -14.09
N ARG A 239 20.58 10.87 -14.46
CA ARG A 239 19.86 11.75 -15.42
C ARG A 239 19.66 11.15 -16.82
N ARG A 240 20.18 9.95 -17.08
CA ARG A 240 20.04 9.23 -18.36
C ARG A 240 18.73 8.45 -18.49
N HIS A 241 17.99 8.26 -17.41
CA HIS A 241 16.76 7.45 -17.45
C HIS A 241 15.56 8.38 -17.67
N ALA A 242 15.00 8.37 -18.89
CA ALA A 242 13.65 8.85 -19.11
C ALA A 242 12.65 7.90 -18.43
N PRO A 243 11.43 8.34 -18.08
CA PRO A 243 10.37 7.43 -17.62
C PRO A 243 10.17 6.31 -18.66
N ILE A 244 10.07 5.05 -18.19
CA ILE A 244 9.93 3.89 -19.08
C ILE A 244 8.45 3.58 -19.23
N TRP A 245 7.82 4.22 -20.21
CA TRP A 245 6.48 3.86 -20.67
C TRP A 245 6.55 2.68 -21.64
N THR A 246 5.57 1.80 -21.57
CA THR A 246 5.47 0.60 -22.41
C THR A 246 4.39 0.75 -23.47
N LEU A 247 4.35 -0.17 -24.45
CA LEU A 247 3.26 -0.21 -25.42
C LEU A 247 1.90 -0.44 -24.74
N ASP A 248 1.88 -1.13 -23.60
CA ASP A 248 0.68 -1.35 -22.79
C ASP A 248 0.19 -0.08 -22.07
N ASP A 249 0.94 1.01 -22.15
CA ASP A 249 0.57 2.33 -21.63
C ASP A 249 0.05 3.28 -22.72
N GLN A 250 -0.01 2.82 -23.97
CA GLN A 250 -0.62 3.56 -25.09
C GLN A 250 -2.09 3.15 -25.23
N VAL A 251 -2.94 3.72 -24.39
CA VAL A 251 -4.38 3.44 -24.37
C VAL A 251 -5.17 4.49 -25.16
N LYS A 252 -6.18 4.07 -25.93
CA LYS A 252 -7.03 5.00 -26.68
C LYS A 252 -8.14 5.53 -25.78
N CYS A 253 -8.56 6.78 -26.01
CA CYS A 253 -9.69 7.37 -25.29
C CYS A 253 -10.97 6.52 -25.41
N SER A 254 -11.17 5.83 -26.54
CA SER A 254 -12.28 4.89 -26.74
C SER A 254 -12.25 3.72 -25.76
N ASP A 255 -11.06 3.19 -25.48
CA ASP A 255 -10.88 2.02 -24.63
C ASP A 255 -11.08 2.39 -23.15
N VAL A 256 -10.67 3.62 -22.78
CA VAL A 256 -10.94 4.21 -21.46
C VAL A 256 -12.44 4.46 -21.27
N GLN A 257 -13.11 5.08 -22.24
CA GLN A 257 -14.56 5.33 -22.18
C GLN A 257 -15.34 4.02 -22.03
N GLU A 258 -15.00 3.01 -22.85
CA GLU A 258 -15.62 1.69 -22.78
C GLU A 258 -15.43 1.03 -21.40
N ALA A 259 -14.24 1.18 -20.79
CA ALA A 259 -13.98 0.69 -19.45
C ALA A 259 -14.86 1.38 -18.40
N VAL A 260 -14.96 2.71 -18.46
CA VAL A 260 -15.78 3.53 -17.55
C VAL A 260 -17.27 3.17 -17.69
N ASP A 261 -17.78 3.04 -18.91
CA ASP A 261 -19.17 2.67 -19.16
C ASP A 261 -19.47 1.24 -18.66
N THR A 262 -18.51 0.33 -18.82
CA THR A 262 -18.59 -1.04 -18.28
C THR A 262 -18.60 -1.02 -16.75
N PHE A 263 -17.80 -0.18 -16.11
CA PHE A 263 -17.84 -0.02 -14.65
C PHE A 263 -19.19 0.51 -14.17
N LEU A 264 -19.69 1.58 -14.79
CA LEU A 264 -20.96 2.23 -14.44
C LEU A 264 -22.15 1.27 -14.59
N SER A 265 -22.21 0.56 -15.72
CA SER A 265 -23.29 -0.42 -15.97
C SER A 265 -23.26 -1.58 -14.97
N ARG A 266 -22.08 -2.13 -14.65
CA ARG A 266 -21.95 -3.19 -13.64
C ARG A 266 -22.35 -2.70 -12.25
N ALA A 267 -21.90 -1.51 -11.85
CA ALA A 267 -22.25 -0.93 -10.56
C ALA A 267 -23.74 -0.65 -10.43
N ALA A 268 -24.35 -0.05 -11.47
CA ALA A 268 -25.78 0.25 -11.48
C ALA A 268 -26.64 -1.01 -11.41
N ASN A 269 -26.25 -2.07 -12.14
CA ASN A 269 -26.95 -3.35 -12.14
C ASN A 269 -26.91 -4.05 -10.77
N ASP A 270 -25.79 -3.95 -10.05
CA ASP A 270 -25.62 -4.59 -8.75
C ASP A 270 -26.30 -3.83 -7.60
N ILE A 271 -26.24 -2.49 -7.64
CA ILE A 271 -26.87 -1.60 -6.64
C ILE A 271 -28.38 -1.48 -6.89
N GLY A 272 -28.82 -1.54 -8.14
CA GLY A 272 -30.22 -1.37 -8.57
C GLY A 272 -30.59 0.07 -8.95
N HIS A 273 -29.64 1.00 -8.85
CA HIS A 273 -29.78 2.39 -9.28
C HIS A 273 -28.40 2.97 -9.65
N ALA A 274 -28.37 4.17 -10.24
CA ALA A 274 -27.13 4.85 -10.61
C ALA A 274 -26.24 5.17 -9.38
N LEU A 275 -24.92 5.21 -9.58
CA LEU A 275 -23.96 5.62 -8.55
C LEU A 275 -24.20 7.05 -8.06
N SER A 276 -23.74 7.38 -6.85
CA SER A 276 -23.81 8.74 -6.32
C SER A 276 -23.01 9.72 -7.20
N MET A 277 -23.38 11.00 -7.16
CA MET A 277 -22.70 12.04 -7.93
C MET A 277 -21.21 12.13 -7.58
N GLU A 278 -20.86 11.98 -6.30
CA GLU A 278 -19.48 12.01 -5.82
C GLU A 278 -18.63 10.90 -6.45
N MET A 279 -19.17 9.68 -6.57
CA MET A 279 -18.45 8.56 -7.19
C MET A 279 -18.34 8.72 -8.71
N GLN A 280 -19.35 9.29 -9.35
CA GLN A 280 -19.30 9.59 -10.79
C GLN A 280 -18.26 10.68 -11.10
N ASP A 281 -18.15 11.69 -10.25
CA ASP A 281 -17.14 12.74 -10.37
C ASP A 281 -15.72 12.18 -10.22
N LEU A 282 -15.49 11.37 -9.17
CA LEU A 282 -14.20 10.67 -8.99
C LEU A 282 -13.85 9.75 -10.17
N LEU A 283 -14.83 9.05 -10.75
CA LEU A 283 -14.61 8.20 -11.92
C LEU A 283 -14.30 9.04 -13.17
N SER A 284 -14.93 10.20 -13.31
CA SER A 284 -14.67 11.15 -14.42
C SER A 284 -13.25 11.73 -14.31
N GLN A 285 -12.83 12.13 -13.12
CA GLN A 285 -11.45 12.55 -12.86
C GLN A 285 -10.44 11.42 -13.17
N LEU A 286 -10.83 10.16 -12.93
CA LEU A 286 -9.94 9.01 -13.16
C LEU A 286 -9.76 8.79 -14.66
N GLN A 287 -10.86 8.91 -15.40
CA GLN A 287 -10.88 8.83 -16.84
C GLN A 287 -9.99 9.91 -17.48
N GLU A 288 -10.12 11.16 -17.02
CA GLU A 288 -9.30 12.28 -17.49
C GLU A 288 -7.82 12.00 -17.21
N HIS A 289 -7.47 11.60 -15.99
CA HIS A 289 -6.09 11.30 -15.60
C HIS A 289 -5.46 10.16 -16.42
N ILE A 290 -6.21 9.08 -16.70
CA ILE A 290 -5.73 7.98 -17.57
C ILE A 290 -5.46 8.51 -18.99
N THR A 291 -6.35 9.34 -19.51
CA THR A 291 -6.26 9.87 -20.87
C THR A 291 -5.08 10.82 -21.01
N ASP A 292 -4.88 11.71 -20.04
CA ASP A 292 -3.75 12.62 -19.98
C ASP A 292 -2.42 11.88 -19.90
N MET A 293 -2.32 10.87 -19.02
CA MET A 293 -1.13 10.01 -18.93
C MET A 293 -0.82 9.32 -20.26
N SER A 294 -1.83 8.76 -20.94
CA SER A 294 -1.65 8.14 -22.26
C SER A 294 -1.16 9.14 -23.31
N SER A 295 -1.64 10.38 -23.28
CA SER A 295 -1.17 11.41 -24.20
C SER A 295 0.33 11.70 -24.04
N ILE A 296 0.82 11.73 -22.78
CA ILE A 296 2.24 11.92 -22.47
C ILE A 296 3.06 10.75 -23.02
N THR A 297 2.58 9.51 -22.89
CA THR A 297 3.30 8.31 -23.39
C THR A 297 3.45 8.31 -24.91
N THR A 298 2.50 8.88 -25.66
CA THR A 298 2.58 8.98 -27.14
C THR A 298 3.52 10.07 -27.66
N SER A 299 3.94 11.00 -26.80
CA SER A 299 4.81 12.13 -27.16
C SER A 299 6.32 11.86 -27.01
N HIS A 300 6.66 10.71 -26.43
CA HIS A 300 8.03 10.23 -26.16
C HIS A 300 8.40 9.04 -27.05
#